data_AF-A0A8J8G6Q1-F1
#
_entry.id   AF-A0A8J8G6Q1-F1
#
_cell.length_a   1.000
_cell.length_b   1.000
_cell.length_c   1.000
_cell.angle_alpha   90.00
_cell.angle_beta   90.00
_cell.angle_gamma   90.00
#
_symmetry.space_group_name_H-M   'P 1'
#
loop_
_entity.id
_entity.type
_entity.pdbx_description
1 polymer ?
#
loop_
_entity_poly.entity_id
_entity_poly.type
_entity_poly.pdbx_seq_one_letter_code
_entity_poly.pdbx_strand_id
1 'polypeptide(L)' 'MENKYLNLFIKGIVAYVLLTILSFVMDMFINKSELSFMEFFKSRWYVTLALVVIFLGYQEFKNNKTK' A
#
# COMPACT_ATOMS: atom_id res chain seq x y z
N MET A 1 -3.89 -18.82 -16.16
CA MET A 1 -3.08 -17.62 -15.84
C MET A 1 -3.88 -16.55 -15.07
N GLU A 2 -5.21 -16.52 -15.19
CA GLU A 2 -6.08 -15.50 -14.55
C GLU A 2 -5.99 -15.46 -13.01
N ASN A 3 -5.89 -16.61 -12.33
CA ASN A 3 -5.83 -16.63 -10.86
C ASN A 3 -4.52 -16.06 -10.27
N LYS A 4 -3.42 -16.04 -11.03
CA LYS A 4 -2.12 -15.59 -10.51
C LYS A 4 -2.10 -14.06 -10.34
N TYR A 5 -2.65 -13.33 -11.30
CA TYR A 5 -2.72 -11.88 -11.26
C TYR A 5 -3.75 -11.38 -10.25
N LEU A 6 -4.90 -12.05 -10.13
CA LEU A 6 -5.91 -11.75 -9.10
C LEU A 6 -5.34 -11.91 -7.68
N ASN A 7 -4.65 -13.01 -7.41
CA ASN A 7 -4.07 -13.25 -6.08
C ASN A 7 -2.96 -12.23 -5.74
N LEU A 8 -2.17 -11.83 -6.74
CA LEU A 8 -1.12 -10.84 -6.61
C LEU A 8 -1.69 -9.44 -6.35
N PHE A 9 -2.77 -9.10 -7.05
CA PHE A 9 -3.52 -7.86 -6.85
C PHE A 9 -4.17 -7.79 -5.45
N ILE A 10 -4.83 -8.86 -5.01
CA ILE A 10 -5.43 -8.96 -3.66
C ILE A 10 -4.37 -8.76 -2.58
N LYS A 11 -3.21 -9.41 -2.71
CA LYS A 11 -2.08 -9.22 -1.78
C LYS A 11 -1.57 -7.78 -1.78
N GLY A 12 -1.53 -7.13 -2.94
CA GLY A 12 -1.17 -5.71 -3.06
C GLY A 12 -2.16 -4.80 -2.33
N ILE A 13 -3.47 -5.04 -2.47
CA ILE A 13 -4.52 -4.29 -1.76
C ILE A 13 -4.40 -4.51 -0.24
N VAL A 14 -4.25 -5.75 0.21
CA VAL A 14 -4.14 -6.04 1.65
C VAL A 14 -2.91 -5.36 2.25
N ALA A 15 -1.76 -5.41 1.56
CA ALA A 15 -0.55 -4.72 2.00
C ALA A 15 -0.74 -3.19 2.04
N TYR A 16 -1.42 -2.61 1.05
CA TYR A 16 -1.74 -1.19 1.01
C TYR A 16 -2.58 -0.75 2.21
N VAL A 17 -3.65 -1.48 2.51
CA VAL A 17 -4.55 -1.16 3.63
C VAL A 17 -3.79 -1.26 4.95
N LEU A 18 -3.01 -2.33 5.14
CA LEU A 18 -2.21 -2.51 6.36
C LEU A 18 -1.18 -1.39 6.55
N LEU A 19 -0.45 -1.02 5.50
CA LEU A 19 0.53 0.07 5.55
C LEU A 19 -0.15 1.42 5.83
N THR A 20 -1.30 1.69 5.22
CA THR A 20 -2.06 2.92 5.44
C THR A 20 -2.49 3.05 6.90
N ILE A 21 -3.06 1.98 7.47
CA ILE A 21 -3.51 1.96 8.86
C ILE A 21 -2.30 2.11 9.79
N LEU A 22 -1.20 1.39 9.53
CA LEU A 22 0.01 1.47 10.35
C LEU A 22 0.61 2.88 10.32
N SER A 23 0.70 3.51 9.14
CA SER A 23 1.19 4.88 9.02
C SER A 23 0.30 5.90 9.73
N PHE A 24 -1.03 5.72 9.67
CA PHE A 24 -1.96 6.56 10.43
C PHE A 24 -1.77 6.42 11.93
N VAL A 25 -1.71 5.18 12.43
CA VAL A 25 -1.48 4.89 13.85
C VAL A 25 -0.15 5.49 14.30
N MET A 26 0.93 5.31 13.53
CA MET A 26 2.23 5.92 13.83
C MET A 26 2.16 7.45 13.86
N ASP A 27 1.49 8.10 12.90
CA ASP A 27 1.34 9.56 12.88
C ASP A 27 0.53 10.06 14.09
N MET A 28 -0.53 9.35 14.47
CA MET A 28 -1.31 9.65 15.66
C MET A 28 -0.49 9.50 16.94
N PHE A 29 0.29 8.43 17.08
CA PHE A 29 1.10 8.18 18.27
C PHE A 29 2.34 9.09 18.37
N ILE A 30 3.06 9.30 17.26
CA ILE A 30 4.32 10.06 17.23
C ILE A 30 4.04 11.56 17.25
N ASN A 31 3.12 12.04 16.42
CA ASN A 31 2.87 13.47 16.25
C ASN A 31 1.72 14.00 17.13
N LYS A 32 1.11 13.15 17.98
CA LYS A 32 -0.15 13.45 18.70
C LYS A 32 -1.19 14.10 17.79
N SER A 33 -1.23 13.63 16.54
CA SER A 33 -2.07 14.20 15.50
C SER A 33 -3.54 13.97 15.84
N GLU A 34 -4.32 15.05 15.92
CA GLU A 34 -5.79 15.00 16.05
C GLU A 34 -6.48 14.81 14.69
N LEU A 35 -5.71 14.67 13.60
CA LEU A 35 -6.27 14.48 12.26
C LEU A 35 -7.10 13.21 12.20
N SER A 36 -8.27 13.33 11.58
CA SER A 36 -9.09 12.17 11.29
C SER A 36 -8.39 11.24 10.29
N PHE A 37 -8.68 9.94 10.34
CA PHE A 37 -8.15 8.97 9.37
C PHE A 37 -8.42 9.40 7.92
N MET A 38 -9.59 9.97 7.67
CA MET A 38 -9.98 10.43 6.34
C MET A 38 -9.11 11.59 5.86
N GLU A 39 -8.76 12.55 6.73
CA GLU A 39 -7.86 13.65 6.39
C GLU A 39 -6.41 13.18 6.20
N PHE A 40 -5.94 12.29 7.08
CA PHE A 40 -4.65 11.64 6.93
C PHE A 40 -4.54 10.92 5.58
N PHE A 41 -5.55 10.13 5.23
CA PHE A 41 -5.60 9.42 3.97
C PHE A 41 -5.67 10.40 2.80
N LYS A 42 -6.55 11.40 2.85
CA LYS A 42 -6.71 12.37 1.76
C LYS A 42 -5.45 13.21 1.52
N SER A 43 -4.62 13.44 2.54
CA SER A 43 -3.35 14.14 2.38
C SER A 43 -2.18 13.24 2.01
N ARG A 44 -2.28 11.91 2.15
CA ARG A 44 -1.13 11.00 1.93
C ARG A 44 -1.41 9.82 1.00
N TRP A 45 -2.62 9.70 0.44
CA TRP A 45 -3.03 8.61 -0.44
C TRP A 45 -2.10 8.45 -1.65
N TYR A 46 -1.58 9.54 -2.19
CA TYR A 46 -0.64 9.52 -3.32
C TYR A 46 0.70 8.88 -2.97
N VAL A 47 1.19 9.05 -1.74
CA VAL A 47 2.41 8.37 -1.25
C VAL A 47 2.16 6.88 -1.15
N THR A 48 1.03 6.51 -0.54
CA THR A 48 0.67 5.11 -0.40
C THR A 48 0.43 4.45 -1.77
N LEU A 49 -0.19 5.17 -2.72
CA LEU A 49 -0.43 4.71 -4.08
C LEU A 49 0.89 4.48 -4.83
N ALA A 50 1.84 5.41 -4.69
CA ALA A 50 3.17 5.28 -5.29
C ALA A 50 3.91 4.03 -4.79
N LEU A 51 3.86 3.74 -3.49
CA LEU A 51 4.45 2.53 -2.92
C LEU A 51 3.82 1.25 -3.47
N VAL A 52 2.50 1.22 -3.68
CA VAL A 52 1.82 0.07 -4.30
C VAL A 52 2.23 -0.12 -5.75
N VAL A 53 2.32 0.95 -6.53
CA VAL A 53 2.77 0.88 -7.92
C VAL A 53 4.20 0.33 -7.99
N ILE A 54 5.10 0.80 -7.11
CA ILE A 54 6.46 0.28 -7.01
C ILE A 54 6.47 -1.20 -6.62
N PHE A 55 5.67 -1.61 -5.64
CA PHE A 55 5.59 -2.99 -5.18
C PHE A 55 5.05 -3.94 -6.27
N LEU A 56 3.99 -3.54 -6.97
CA LEU A 56 3.41 -4.30 -8.08
C LEU A 56 4.39 -4.39 -9.25
N GLY A 57 5.03 -3.26 -9.62
CA GLY A 57 6.05 -3.22 -10.65
C GLY A 57 7.25 -4.12 -10.33
N TYR A 58 7.70 -4.11 -9.07
CA TYR A 58 8.76 -4.99 -8.59
C TYR A 58 8.35 -6.48 -8.64
N GLN A 59 7.14 -6.81 -8.22
CA GLN A 59 6.62 -8.18 -8.32
C GLN A 59 6.57 -8.68 -9.77
N GLU A 60 6.08 -7.85 -10.69
CA GLU A 60 6.00 -8.23 -12.10
C GLU A 60 7.39 -8.41 -12.71
N PHE A 61 8.33 -7.50 -12.41
CA PHE A 61 9.72 -7.61 -12.83
C PHE A 61 10.41 -8.86 -12.28
N LYS A 62 10.21 -9.17 -10.99
CA LYS A 62 10.73 -10.38 -10.35
C LYS A 62 10.15 -11.65 -10.98
N ASN A 63 8.84 -11.67 -11.25
CA ASN A 63 8.19 -12.81 -11.89
C ASN A 63 8.67 -13.02 -13.33
N ASN A 64 8.98 -11.96 -14.07
CA ASN A 64 9.56 -12.06 -15.42
C ASN A 64 11.03 -12.51 -15.43
N LYS A 65 11.82 -12.22 -14.38
CA LYS A 65 13.20 -12.72 -14.24
C LYS A 65 13.30 -14.17 -13.75
N THR A 66 12.20 -14.75 -13.24
CA THR A 66 12.18 -16.11 -12.67
C THR A 66 11.53 -17.13 -13.63
N LYS A 67 11.17 -16.70 -14.84
CA LYS A 67 10.74 -17.56 -15.96
C LYS A 67 11.89 -17.71 -16.94
#